data_AF-A0A1C6LNW1-F1
#
_entry.id   AF-A0A1C6LNW1-F1
#
_cell.length_a   1.000
_cell.length_b   1.000
_cell.length_c   1.000
_cell.angle_alpha   90.00
_cell.angle_beta   90.00
_cell.angle_gamma   90.00
#
_symmetry.space_group_name_H-M   'P 1'
#
loop_
_entity.id
_entity.type
_entity.pdbx_description
1 polymer ?
#
loop_
_entity_poly.entity_id
_entity_poly.type
_entity_poly.pdbx_seq_one_letter_code
_entity_poly.pdbx_strand_id
1 'polypeptide(L)'
;MTGTPLPPQGEPRFPAFTAHPSDTARRQARAAAAALARHRTTHGSFPEPGLLAPGDLLPAPAGSLVFVDAASDLSRSPGFRLHTVPDLLNAIQEALGGHDPLQVEAEFEAAVRDTCWGALALTLTSRAPAPAAALRARLTTVLRCWRELAALRYVDHSPVPVPLDALITRRCAGLTAMWLPADATTGDPRHDLPAALDALDAADEETRTERSVRRLRELAATNPRIRHPGAVSAPDLLREELAALDQEEREALAAGDTSAALTVLHGADRHHDDTHHR
;
A
#
# COMPACT_ATOMS: atom_id res chain seq x y z
N MET A 1 -25.68 -9.25 -31.35
CA MET A 1 -24.25 -9.07 -31.05
C MET A 1 -23.90 -10.02 -29.92
N THR A 2 -23.45 -11.23 -30.28
CA THR A 2 -22.96 -12.25 -29.36
C THR A 2 -21.60 -11.82 -28.85
N GLY A 3 -21.56 -11.30 -27.62
CA GLY A 3 -20.30 -11.03 -26.93
C GLY A 3 -19.58 -12.33 -26.68
N THR A 4 -18.41 -12.49 -27.28
CA THR A 4 -17.48 -13.57 -26.98
C THR A 4 -17.17 -13.53 -25.48
N PRO A 5 -17.44 -14.59 -24.71
CA PRO A 5 -17.07 -14.62 -23.30
C PRO A 5 -15.53 -14.53 -23.22
N LEU A 6 -15.01 -13.60 -22.42
CA LEU A 6 -13.59 -13.61 -22.08
C LEU A 6 -13.24 -15.00 -21.52
N PRO A 7 -12.08 -15.59 -21.90
CA PRO A 7 -11.64 -16.85 -21.33
C PRO A 7 -11.60 -16.72 -19.80
N PRO A 8 -11.84 -17.82 -19.05
CA PRO A 8 -11.68 -17.80 -17.60
C PRO A 8 -10.23 -17.42 -17.28
N GLN A 9 -10.00 -16.17 -16.88
CA GLN A 9 -8.68 -15.79 -16.38
C GLN A 9 -8.48 -16.60 -15.09
N GLY A 10 -7.33 -17.28 -15.03
CA GLY A 10 -7.06 -18.35 -14.06
C GLY A 10 -7.04 -17.87 -12.61
N GLU A 11 -6.92 -18.82 -11.70
CA GLU A 11 -6.77 -18.55 -10.26
C GLU A 11 -5.61 -17.58 -10.01
N PRO A 12 -5.77 -16.59 -9.11
CA PRO A 12 -4.68 -15.69 -8.80
C PRO A 12 -3.52 -16.49 -8.21
N ARG A 13 -2.29 -16.17 -8.61
CA ARG A 13 -1.10 -16.87 -8.15
C ARG A 13 -0.31 -16.00 -7.19
N PHE A 14 0.15 -16.60 -6.10
CA PHE A 14 0.92 -15.94 -5.05
C PHE A 14 2.29 -16.60 -4.89
N PRO A 15 3.31 -15.88 -4.40
CA PRO A 15 4.60 -16.46 -4.09
C PRO A 15 4.48 -17.63 -3.12
N ALA A 16 5.11 -18.76 -3.44
CA ALA A 16 5.02 -19.99 -2.66
C ALA A 16 5.42 -19.79 -1.20
N PHE A 17 6.40 -18.91 -0.95
CA PHE A 17 6.84 -18.59 0.41
C PHE A 17 5.72 -18.03 1.31
N THR A 18 4.68 -17.45 0.72
CA THR A 18 3.55 -16.89 1.50
C THR A 18 2.57 -17.97 1.97
N ALA A 19 2.57 -19.17 1.39
CA ALA A 19 1.58 -20.22 1.66
C ALA A 19 1.84 -21.04 2.94
N HIS A 20 2.78 -20.62 3.78
CA HIS A 20 3.23 -21.33 4.98
C HIS A 20 2.86 -20.58 6.26
N PRO A 21 2.88 -21.21 7.46
CA PRO A 21 2.76 -20.48 8.73
C PRO A 21 3.82 -19.37 8.84
N SER A 22 3.53 -18.30 9.56
CA SER A 22 4.29 -17.03 9.54
C SER A 22 5.81 -17.21 9.72
N ASP A 23 6.24 -18.01 10.70
CA ASP A 23 7.67 -18.27 10.93
C ASP A 23 8.35 -18.98 9.75
N THR A 24 7.63 -19.91 9.13
CA THR A 24 8.13 -20.65 7.96
C THR A 24 8.11 -19.77 6.72
N ALA A 25 7.05 -18.97 6.54
CA ALA A 25 6.96 -18.00 5.46
C ALA A 25 8.10 -16.99 5.50
N ARG A 26 8.43 -16.46 6.69
CA ARG A 26 9.60 -15.57 6.89
C ARG A 26 10.93 -16.23 6.56
N ARG A 27 11.14 -17.48 7.00
CA ARG A 27 12.38 -18.21 6.65
C ARG A 27 12.51 -18.43 5.14
N GLN A 28 11.41 -18.78 4.47
CA GLN A 28 11.41 -18.96 3.02
C GLN A 28 11.53 -17.63 2.27
N ALA A 29 10.94 -16.55 2.75
CA ALA A 29 11.14 -15.20 2.22
C ALA A 29 12.63 -14.82 2.27
N ARG A 30 13.34 -15.10 3.35
CA ARG A 30 14.81 -14.90 3.43
C ARG A 30 15.59 -15.75 2.44
N ALA A 31 15.20 -17.00 2.23
CA ALA A 31 15.84 -17.86 1.24
C ALA A 31 15.62 -17.34 -0.20
N ALA A 32 14.39 -16.90 -0.51
CA ALA A 32 14.05 -16.26 -1.78
C ALA A 32 14.81 -14.94 -1.97
N ALA A 33 14.93 -14.12 -0.91
CA ALA A 33 15.70 -12.89 -0.92
C ALA A 33 17.17 -13.11 -1.31
N ALA A 34 17.82 -14.13 -0.73
CA ALA A 34 19.20 -14.46 -1.07
C ALA A 34 19.35 -14.87 -2.54
N ALA A 35 18.38 -15.59 -3.10
CA ALA A 35 18.37 -15.94 -4.53
C ALA A 35 18.19 -14.71 -5.42
N LEU A 36 17.26 -13.82 -5.05
CA LEU A 36 16.97 -12.57 -5.75
C LEU A 36 18.15 -11.60 -5.73
N ALA A 37 18.79 -11.43 -4.57
CA ALA A 37 19.98 -10.59 -4.43
C ALA A 37 21.11 -11.09 -5.35
N ARG A 38 21.38 -12.41 -5.36
CA ARG A 38 22.37 -13.01 -6.28
C ARG A 38 22.03 -12.78 -7.76
N HIS A 39 20.76 -12.93 -8.12
CA HIS A 39 20.29 -12.68 -9.49
C HIS A 39 20.55 -11.22 -9.89
N ARG A 40 20.12 -10.27 -9.05
CA ARG A 40 20.34 -8.84 -9.27
C ARG A 40 21.83 -8.51 -9.40
N THR A 41 22.69 -9.02 -8.51
CA THR A 41 24.14 -8.81 -8.60
C THR A 41 24.73 -9.36 -9.90
N THR A 42 24.20 -10.46 -10.42
CA THR A 42 24.71 -11.12 -11.62
C THR A 42 24.19 -10.48 -12.92
N HIS A 43 22.93 -10.05 -12.94
CA HIS A 43 22.22 -9.62 -14.15
C HIS A 43 21.91 -8.11 -14.19
N GLY A 44 22.14 -7.38 -13.09
CA GLY A 44 21.87 -5.95 -12.97
C GLY A 44 20.39 -5.60 -12.69
N SER A 45 19.49 -6.59 -12.65
CA SER A 45 18.06 -6.38 -12.38
C SER A 45 17.41 -7.62 -11.75
N PHE A 46 16.19 -7.42 -11.23
CA PHE A 46 15.34 -8.52 -10.78
C PHE A 46 14.65 -9.24 -11.96
N PRO A 47 14.29 -10.53 -11.81
CA PRO A 47 13.63 -11.27 -12.88
C PRO A 47 12.15 -10.86 -13.03
N GLU A 48 11.69 -10.80 -14.28
CA GLU A 48 10.30 -10.48 -14.68
C GLU A 48 9.57 -11.73 -15.24
N PRO A 49 8.22 -11.84 -15.11
CA PRO A 49 7.34 -11.10 -14.22
C PRO A 49 7.19 -11.84 -12.87
N GLY A 50 7.48 -11.16 -11.76
CA GLY A 50 7.12 -11.69 -10.44
C GLY A 50 8.23 -12.33 -9.62
N LEU A 51 9.50 -11.92 -9.80
CA LEU A 51 10.66 -12.19 -8.91
C LEU A 51 11.06 -13.66 -8.73
N LEU A 52 10.20 -14.59 -9.11
CA LEU A 52 10.35 -16.00 -8.84
C LEU A 52 10.04 -16.77 -10.12
N ALA A 53 10.58 -17.98 -10.25
CA ALA A 53 10.26 -18.80 -11.41
C ALA A 53 8.75 -19.08 -11.44
N PRO A 54 8.13 -19.34 -12.60
CA PRO A 54 6.70 -19.66 -12.67
C PRO A 54 6.27 -20.81 -11.73
N GLY A 55 7.19 -21.73 -11.40
CA GLY A 55 6.98 -22.82 -10.43
C GLY A 55 6.96 -22.38 -8.96
N ASP A 56 7.46 -21.19 -8.66
CA ASP A 56 7.46 -20.60 -7.32
C ASP A 56 6.20 -19.77 -7.05
N LEU A 57 5.25 -19.75 -7.98
CA LEU A 57 3.93 -19.16 -7.81
C LEU A 57 2.90 -20.27 -7.62
N LEU A 58 2.21 -20.26 -6.49
CA LEU A 58 1.14 -21.20 -6.18
C LEU A 58 -0.23 -20.61 -6.53
N PRO A 59 -1.14 -21.39 -7.12
CA PRO A 59 -2.52 -20.96 -7.28
C PRO A 59 -3.17 -20.76 -5.90
N ALA A 60 -3.98 -19.72 -5.77
CA ALA A 60 -4.83 -19.48 -4.61
C ALA A 60 -6.29 -19.82 -4.99
N PRO A 61 -6.81 -20.99 -4.57
CA PRO A 61 -8.20 -21.36 -4.82
C PRO A 61 -9.18 -20.33 -4.27
N ALA A 62 -10.36 -20.22 -4.89
CA ALA A 62 -11.44 -19.38 -4.38
C ALA A 62 -11.74 -19.70 -2.90
N GLY A 63 -11.92 -18.65 -2.10
CA GLY A 63 -12.14 -18.73 -0.65
C GLY A 63 -10.86 -18.84 0.18
N SER A 64 -9.67 -18.94 -0.43
CA SER A 64 -8.41 -18.94 0.30
C SER A 64 -8.24 -17.67 1.14
N LEU A 65 -7.68 -17.83 2.34
CA LEU A 65 -7.34 -16.72 3.22
C LEU A 65 -6.04 -16.06 2.77
N VAL A 66 -6.03 -14.73 2.76
CA VAL A 66 -4.86 -13.89 2.53
C VAL A 66 -4.68 -12.98 3.73
N PHE A 67 -3.57 -13.16 4.46
CA PHE A 67 -3.18 -12.37 5.61
C PHE A 67 -2.34 -11.18 5.15
N VAL A 68 -2.90 -9.99 5.28
CA VAL A 68 -2.28 -8.74 4.80
C VAL A 68 -1.63 -7.96 5.94
N ASP A 69 -1.93 -8.31 7.18
CA ASP A 69 -1.31 -7.77 8.39
C ASP A 69 -0.79 -8.89 9.30
N ALA A 70 0.41 -8.72 9.87
CA ALA A 70 1.03 -9.71 10.74
C ALA A 70 0.34 -9.79 12.12
N ALA A 71 -0.24 -8.69 12.61
CA ALA A 71 -0.86 -8.62 13.94
C ALA A 71 -2.10 -9.51 14.07
N SER A 72 -2.74 -9.86 12.96
CA SER A 72 -3.90 -10.75 12.93
C SER A 72 -3.58 -12.17 12.47
N ASP A 73 -2.35 -12.44 12.03
CA ASP A 73 -1.87 -13.80 11.74
C ASP A 73 -1.39 -14.50 13.02
N LEU A 74 -2.17 -14.38 14.09
CA LEU A 74 -1.97 -15.11 15.35
C LEU A 74 -2.54 -16.53 15.27
N SER A 75 -3.44 -16.75 14.30
CA SER A 75 -4.03 -18.07 14.04
C SER A 75 -3.08 -18.90 13.16
N ARG A 76 -2.90 -20.19 13.45
CA ARG A 76 -2.19 -21.13 12.57
C ARG A 76 -3.03 -21.54 11.33
N SER A 77 -3.93 -20.67 10.88
CA SER A 77 -4.87 -20.96 9.81
C SER A 77 -4.14 -21.08 8.47
N PRO A 78 -4.52 -22.03 7.60
CA PRO A 78 -3.93 -22.13 6.27
C PRO A 78 -4.28 -20.89 5.43
N GLY A 79 -3.34 -20.44 4.60
CA GLY A 79 -3.51 -19.27 3.73
C GLY A 79 -2.21 -18.61 3.30
N PHE A 80 -2.32 -17.50 2.60
CA PHE A 80 -1.19 -16.75 2.02
C PHE A 80 -0.85 -15.52 2.88
N ARG A 81 0.40 -15.37 3.34
CA ARG A 81 0.87 -14.23 4.15
C ARG A 81 1.50 -13.14 3.30
N LEU A 82 0.67 -12.29 2.72
CA LEU A 82 1.14 -11.17 1.92
C LEU A 82 1.95 -10.17 2.76
N HIS A 83 1.70 -10.07 4.07
CA HIS A 83 2.49 -9.25 4.99
C HIS A 83 3.98 -9.66 5.13
N THR A 84 4.39 -10.79 4.54
CA THR A 84 5.81 -11.21 4.50
C THR A 84 6.56 -10.65 3.28
N VAL A 85 5.87 -9.99 2.33
CA VAL A 85 6.52 -9.31 1.20
C VAL A 85 7.44 -8.17 1.65
N PRO A 86 7.07 -7.33 2.64
CA PRO A 86 8.02 -6.42 3.26
C PRO A 86 9.25 -7.16 3.84
N ASP A 87 9.06 -8.28 4.54
CA ASP A 87 10.18 -9.05 5.12
C ASP A 87 11.13 -9.57 4.02
N LEU A 88 10.59 -9.97 2.86
CA LEU A 88 11.37 -10.32 1.67
C LEU A 88 12.25 -9.15 1.21
N LEU A 89 11.67 -7.95 1.05
CA LEU A 89 12.40 -6.78 0.58
C LEU A 89 13.52 -6.36 1.55
N ASN A 90 13.26 -6.39 2.86
CA ASN A 90 14.31 -6.18 3.87
C ASN A 90 15.46 -7.15 3.70
N ALA A 91 15.14 -8.44 3.58
CA ALA A 91 16.16 -9.47 3.44
C ALA A 91 16.95 -9.33 2.13
N ILE A 92 16.34 -8.81 1.05
CA ILE A 92 17.05 -8.50 -0.20
C ILE A 92 18.04 -7.36 0.03
N GLN A 93 17.58 -6.26 0.64
CA GLN A 93 18.44 -5.10 0.95
C GLN A 93 19.62 -5.50 1.85
N GLU A 94 19.36 -6.28 2.90
CA GLU A 94 20.39 -6.85 3.78
C GLU A 94 21.40 -7.70 2.99
N ALA A 95 20.93 -8.59 2.11
CA ALA A 95 21.78 -9.46 1.29
C ALA A 95 22.62 -8.68 0.26
N LEU A 96 22.18 -7.48 -0.14
CA LEU A 96 22.91 -6.55 -1.01
C LEU A 96 23.86 -5.62 -0.24
N GLY A 97 23.97 -5.79 1.09
CA GLY A 97 24.83 -4.96 1.94
C GLY A 97 24.22 -3.62 2.34
N GLY A 98 22.91 -3.42 2.14
CA GLY A 98 22.19 -2.21 2.55
C GLY A 98 22.49 -0.96 1.72
N HIS A 99 23.26 -1.07 0.64
CA HIS A 99 23.52 0.03 -0.28
C HIS A 99 22.29 0.28 -1.18
N ASP A 100 21.95 1.56 -1.37
CA ASP A 100 20.87 2.04 -2.25
C ASP A 100 19.48 1.41 -2.00
N PRO A 101 18.96 1.44 -0.75
CA PRO A 101 17.71 0.77 -0.39
C PRO A 101 16.51 1.26 -1.22
N LEU A 102 16.46 2.56 -1.54
CA LEU A 102 15.40 3.16 -2.36
C LEU A 102 15.44 2.67 -3.81
N GLN A 103 16.64 2.54 -4.39
CA GLN A 103 16.78 2.01 -5.74
C GLN A 103 16.37 0.53 -5.79
N VAL A 104 16.79 -0.26 -4.80
CA VAL A 104 16.40 -1.68 -4.69
C VAL A 104 14.88 -1.83 -4.55
N GLU A 105 14.23 -0.96 -3.77
CA GLU A 105 12.77 -0.95 -3.62
C GLU A 105 12.06 -0.59 -4.93
N ALA A 106 12.52 0.45 -5.64
CA ALA A 106 11.97 0.86 -6.92
C ALA A 106 12.10 -0.23 -8.00
N GLU A 107 13.27 -0.89 -8.09
CA GLU A 107 13.49 -2.01 -9.01
C GLU A 107 12.63 -3.22 -8.65
N PHE A 108 12.50 -3.53 -7.35
CA PHE A 108 11.65 -4.60 -6.86
C PHE A 108 10.18 -4.34 -7.23
N GLU A 109 9.70 -3.13 -6.99
CA GLU A 109 8.35 -2.71 -7.34
C GLU A 109 8.11 -2.84 -8.85
N ALA A 110 9.02 -2.34 -9.68
CA ALA A 110 8.91 -2.44 -11.13
C ALA A 110 8.73 -3.91 -11.59
N ALA A 111 9.44 -4.85 -10.97
CA ALA A 111 9.38 -6.27 -11.32
C ALA A 111 8.06 -6.99 -10.91
N VAL A 112 7.29 -6.44 -9.97
CA VAL A 112 6.08 -7.10 -9.42
C VAL A 112 4.78 -6.32 -9.59
N ARG A 113 4.83 -5.00 -9.82
CA ARG A 113 3.65 -4.12 -9.84
C ARG A 113 2.61 -4.48 -10.90
N ASP A 114 3.00 -5.21 -11.94
CA ASP A 114 2.10 -5.68 -12.99
C ASP A 114 1.48 -7.06 -12.71
N THR A 115 1.93 -7.73 -11.65
CA THR A 115 1.32 -8.98 -11.16
C THR A 115 0.18 -8.69 -10.19
N CYS A 116 -0.86 -9.52 -10.16
CA CYS A 116 -1.99 -9.33 -9.26
C CYS A 116 -1.58 -9.36 -7.78
N TRP A 117 -0.69 -10.28 -7.39
CA TRP A 117 -0.20 -10.38 -6.02
C TRP A 117 0.71 -9.21 -5.65
N GLY A 118 1.60 -8.79 -6.56
CA GLY A 118 2.58 -7.74 -6.32
C GLY A 118 1.91 -6.38 -6.18
N ALA A 119 1.00 -6.04 -7.11
CA ALA A 119 0.18 -4.84 -7.00
C ALA A 119 -0.63 -4.79 -5.71
N LEU A 120 -1.24 -5.92 -5.32
CA LEU A 120 -1.98 -6.01 -4.06
C LEU A 120 -1.04 -5.84 -2.85
N ALA A 121 0.12 -6.49 -2.83
CA ALA A 121 1.09 -6.36 -1.74
C ALA A 121 1.56 -4.91 -1.60
N LEU A 122 2.00 -4.30 -2.69
CA LEU A 122 2.45 -2.90 -2.73
C LEU A 122 1.33 -1.91 -2.39
N THR A 123 0.06 -2.24 -2.62
CA THR A 123 -1.06 -1.39 -2.20
C THR A 123 -1.30 -1.49 -0.69
N LEU A 124 -1.17 -2.69 -0.13
CA LEU A 124 -1.63 -2.98 1.23
C LEU A 124 -0.53 -2.94 2.30
N THR A 125 0.70 -3.24 1.91
CA THR A 125 1.82 -3.52 2.82
C THR A 125 3.03 -2.63 2.56
N SER A 126 2.93 -1.63 1.67
CA SER A 126 4.05 -0.71 1.43
C SER A 126 4.47 -0.02 2.71
N ARG A 127 5.79 0.04 2.92
CA ARG A 127 6.41 0.62 4.12
C ARG A 127 6.77 2.08 3.93
N ALA A 128 7.12 2.46 2.71
CA ALA A 128 7.31 3.85 2.33
C ALA A 128 5.98 4.43 1.80
N PRO A 129 5.70 5.70 2.11
CA PRO A 129 4.66 6.45 1.43
C PRO A 129 4.92 6.39 -0.08
N ALA A 130 3.88 6.14 -0.88
CA ALA A 130 4.05 5.97 -2.33
C ALA A 130 3.68 7.26 -3.07
N PRO A 131 4.48 7.70 -4.05
CA PRO A 131 4.10 8.82 -4.90
C PRO A 131 2.83 8.47 -5.69
N ALA A 132 2.07 9.51 -6.08
CA ALA A 132 0.77 9.35 -6.73
C ALA A 132 0.82 8.45 -7.97
N ALA A 133 1.88 8.57 -8.78
CA ALA A 133 2.08 7.75 -9.97
C ALA A 133 2.29 6.26 -9.65
N ALA A 134 3.03 5.96 -8.58
CA ALA A 134 3.22 4.57 -8.12
C ALA A 134 1.89 3.99 -7.60
N LEU A 135 1.15 4.75 -6.79
CA LEU A 135 -0.17 4.33 -6.31
C LEU A 135 -1.14 4.08 -7.47
N ARG A 136 -1.18 4.96 -8.47
CA ARG A 136 -2.01 4.77 -9.68
C ARG A 136 -1.65 3.47 -10.40
N ALA A 137 -0.37 3.19 -10.61
CA ALA A 137 0.08 1.97 -11.28
C ALA A 137 -0.37 0.71 -10.50
N ARG A 138 -0.15 0.70 -9.19
CA ARG A 138 -0.56 -0.40 -8.30
C ARG A 138 -2.08 -0.62 -8.35
N LEU A 139 -2.88 0.43 -8.16
CA LEU A 139 -4.34 0.34 -8.16
C LEU A 139 -4.91 -0.04 -9.53
N THR A 140 -4.32 0.44 -10.62
CA THR A 140 -4.72 0.05 -11.98
C THR A 140 -4.58 -1.47 -12.17
N THR A 141 -3.46 -2.05 -11.71
CA THR A 141 -3.28 -3.51 -11.76
C THR A 141 -4.25 -4.24 -10.83
N VAL A 142 -4.49 -3.74 -9.61
CA VAL A 142 -5.49 -4.33 -8.69
C VAL A 142 -6.87 -4.36 -9.33
N LEU A 143 -7.31 -3.26 -9.95
CA LEU A 143 -8.59 -3.15 -10.65
C LEU A 143 -8.68 -4.09 -11.86
N ARG A 144 -7.59 -4.24 -12.62
CA ARG A 144 -7.50 -5.23 -13.71
C ARG A 144 -7.66 -6.66 -13.20
N CYS A 145 -7.10 -6.98 -12.04
CA CYS A 145 -7.15 -8.30 -11.40
C CYS A 145 -8.33 -8.47 -10.44
N TRP A 146 -9.32 -7.56 -10.47
CA TRP A 146 -10.33 -7.49 -9.42
C TRP A 146 -11.11 -8.80 -9.25
N ARG A 147 -11.50 -9.42 -10.37
CA ARG A 147 -12.33 -10.61 -10.36
C ARG A 147 -11.64 -11.79 -9.68
N GLU A 148 -10.36 -12.00 -9.98
CA GLU A 148 -9.53 -13.05 -9.40
C GLU A 148 -9.28 -12.80 -7.91
N LEU A 149 -8.93 -11.57 -7.54
CA LEU A 149 -8.68 -11.20 -6.16
C LEU A 149 -9.95 -11.24 -5.30
N ALA A 150 -11.11 -10.82 -5.84
CA ALA A 150 -12.39 -10.84 -5.13
C ALA A 150 -12.88 -12.24 -4.75
N ALA A 151 -12.36 -13.29 -5.41
CA ALA A 151 -12.63 -14.67 -5.05
C ALA A 151 -11.98 -15.10 -3.72
N LEU A 152 -11.05 -14.31 -3.17
CA LEU A 152 -10.31 -14.60 -1.93
C LEU A 152 -10.96 -13.94 -0.71
N ARG A 153 -10.44 -14.26 0.48
CA ARG A 153 -10.88 -13.67 1.76
C ARG A 153 -9.69 -13.11 2.50
N TYR A 154 -9.83 -11.92 3.08
CA TYR A 154 -8.69 -11.15 3.57
C TYR A 154 -8.73 -10.94 5.07
N VAL A 155 -7.60 -11.21 5.74
CA VAL A 155 -7.42 -10.95 7.16
C VAL A 155 -6.46 -9.77 7.31
N ASP A 156 -7.00 -8.68 7.86
CA ASP A 156 -6.33 -7.38 7.99
C ASP A 156 -5.96 -7.12 9.46
N HIS A 157 -6.27 -5.97 10.06
CA HIS A 157 -6.04 -5.68 11.49
C HIS A 157 -7.00 -6.41 12.46
N SER A 158 -8.00 -7.11 11.91
CA SER A 158 -8.94 -7.94 12.66
C SER A 158 -8.84 -9.38 12.18
N PRO A 159 -8.99 -10.39 13.07
CA PRO A 159 -8.95 -11.80 12.69
C PRO A 159 -10.17 -12.22 11.84
N VAL A 160 -11.21 -11.38 11.75
CA VAL A 160 -12.41 -11.67 10.95
C VAL A 160 -12.11 -11.41 9.47
N PRO A 161 -12.22 -12.43 8.59
CA PRO A 161 -11.97 -12.23 7.17
C PRO A 161 -12.99 -11.30 6.52
N VAL A 162 -12.54 -10.44 5.62
CA VAL A 162 -13.36 -9.49 4.85
C VAL A 162 -13.24 -9.73 3.34
N PRO A 163 -14.24 -9.30 2.54
CA PRO A 163 -14.11 -9.28 1.08
C PRO A 163 -13.09 -8.23 0.61
N LEU A 164 -12.64 -8.35 -0.65
CA LEU A 164 -11.68 -7.42 -1.26
C LEU A 164 -12.19 -5.97 -1.21
N ASP A 165 -13.45 -5.75 -1.54
CA ASP A 165 -14.09 -4.43 -1.58
C ASP A 165 -13.91 -3.71 -0.23
N ALA A 166 -14.25 -4.37 0.87
CA ALA A 166 -14.13 -3.81 2.22
C ALA A 166 -12.68 -3.61 2.67
N LEU A 167 -11.74 -4.39 2.14
CA LEU A 167 -10.31 -4.19 2.41
C LEU A 167 -9.78 -2.96 1.68
N ILE A 168 -10.02 -2.88 0.38
CA ILE A 168 -9.52 -1.82 -0.50
C ILE A 168 -10.16 -0.47 -0.13
N THR A 169 -11.47 -0.42 0.09
CA THR A 169 -12.16 0.80 0.55
C THR A 169 -11.54 1.34 1.83
N ARG A 170 -11.17 0.47 2.78
CA ARG A 170 -10.54 0.88 4.05
C ARG A 170 -9.11 1.37 3.84
N ARG A 171 -8.29 0.62 3.11
CA ARG A 171 -6.87 0.93 2.91
C ARG A 171 -6.67 2.15 2.00
N CYS A 172 -7.61 2.45 1.12
CA CYS A 172 -7.60 3.62 0.23
C CYS A 172 -8.58 4.72 0.66
N ALA A 173 -9.11 4.67 1.89
CA ALA A 173 -10.11 5.63 2.36
C ALA A 173 -9.61 7.09 2.33
N GLY A 174 -8.31 7.29 2.59
CA GLY A 174 -7.69 8.62 2.52
C GLY A 174 -7.75 9.21 1.10
N LEU A 175 -7.44 8.40 0.09
CA LEU A 175 -7.50 8.82 -1.32
C LEU A 175 -8.93 9.23 -1.69
N THR A 176 -9.93 8.38 -1.43
CA THR A 176 -11.32 8.69 -1.78
C THR A 176 -11.86 9.89 -0.99
N ALA A 177 -11.55 10.02 0.30
CA ALA A 177 -11.99 11.15 1.12
C ALA A 177 -11.36 12.49 0.69
N MET A 178 -10.13 12.46 0.18
CA MET A 178 -9.47 13.66 -0.33
C MET A 178 -10.03 14.06 -1.69
N TRP A 179 -10.25 13.09 -2.57
CA TRP A 179 -10.43 13.36 -3.99
C TRP A 179 -11.87 13.36 -4.47
N LEU A 180 -12.77 12.67 -3.77
CA LEU A 180 -14.18 12.61 -4.11
C LEU A 180 -15.04 13.43 -3.12
N PRO A 181 -16.04 14.17 -3.62
CA PRO A 181 -17.14 14.67 -2.80
C PRO A 181 -17.89 13.54 -2.09
N ALA A 182 -18.41 13.78 -0.88
CA ALA A 182 -19.12 12.75 -0.10
C ALA A 182 -20.41 12.26 -0.79
N ASP A 183 -21.04 13.09 -1.61
CA ASP A 183 -22.21 12.74 -2.42
C ASP A 183 -21.85 12.03 -3.74
N ALA A 184 -20.57 12.01 -4.12
CA ALA A 184 -20.07 11.33 -5.31
C ALA A 184 -19.53 9.92 -5.03
N THR A 185 -19.22 9.58 -3.77
CA THR A 185 -18.76 8.24 -3.41
C THR A 185 -19.89 7.21 -3.52
N THR A 186 -19.67 6.16 -4.30
CA THR A 186 -20.66 5.09 -4.52
C THR A 186 -20.54 3.95 -3.51
N GLY A 187 -19.40 3.86 -2.81
CA GLY A 187 -19.07 2.73 -1.96
C GLY A 187 -18.52 1.52 -2.72
N ASP A 188 -18.47 1.58 -4.05
CA ASP A 188 -17.81 0.59 -4.90
C ASP A 188 -16.39 1.09 -5.24
N PRO A 189 -15.33 0.49 -4.67
CA PRO A 189 -13.96 0.90 -4.94
C PRO A 189 -13.57 0.78 -6.42
N ARG A 190 -14.26 -0.04 -7.22
CA ARG A 190 -13.99 -0.14 -8.67
C ARG A 190 -14.42 1.11 -9.44
N HIS A 191 -15.36 1.87 -8.90
CA HIS A 191 -15.81 3.13 -9.46
C HIS A 191 -15.10 4.31 -8.79
N ASP A 192 -15.02 4.28 -7.45
CA ASP A 192 -14.53 5.40 -6.67
C ASP A 192 -13.00 5.59 -6.84
N LEU A 193 -12.21 4.52 -6.94
CA LEU A 193 -10.75 4.66 -7.05
C LEU A 193 -10.28 5.29 -8.37
N PRO A 194 -10.75 4.87 -9.56
CA PRO A 194 -10.42 5.56 -10.80
C PRO A 194 -10.78 7.05 -10.76
N ALA A 195 -11.98 7.38 -10.30
CA ALA A 195 -12.42 8.78 -10.22
C ALA A 195 -11.57 9.61 -9.27
N ALA A 196 -11.19 9.05 -8.11
CA ALA A 196 -10.31 9.70 -7.14
C ALA A 196 -8.91 9.94 -7.71
N LEU A 197 -8.34 8.94 -8.38
CA LEU A 197 -7.05 9.06 -9.05
C LEU A 197 -7.08 10.13 -10.14
N ASP A 198 -8.11 10.12 -10.99
CA ASP A 198 -8.23 11.09 -12.09
C ASP A 198 -8.37 12.52 -11.58
N ALA A 199 -9.08 12.72 -10.46
CA ALA A 199 -9.15 14.00 -9.79
C ALA A 199 -7.78 14.44 -9.20
N LEU A 200 -7.00 13.52 -8.63
CA LEU A 200 -5.63 13.78 -8.14
C LEU A 200 -4.68 14.19 -9.26
N ASP A 201 -4.71 13.49 -10.39
CA ASP A 201 -3.86 13.76 -11.55
C ASP A 201 -4.18 15.11 -12.19
N ALA A 202 -5.47 15.47 -12.25
CA ALA A 202 -5.93 16.73 -12.83
C ALA A 202 -5.70 17.96 -11.94
N ALA A 203 -5.44 17.75 -10.64
CA ALA A 203 -5.27 18.83 -9.68
C ALA A 203 -3.89 19.50 -9.77
N ASP A 204 -3.89 20.83 -9.68
CA ASP A 204 -2.68 21.64 -9.54
C ASP A 204 -2.11 21.57 -8.10
N GLU A 205 -0.94 22.18 -7.90
CA GLU A 205 -0.23 22.15 -6.62
C GLU A 205 -1.00 22.83 -5.49
N GLU A 206 -1.71 23.94 -5.78
CA GLU A 206 -2.53 24.62 -4.76
C GLU A 206 -3.71 23.74 -4.35
N THR A 207 -4.44 23.16 -5.31
CA THR A 207 -5.56 22.24 -5.02
C THR A 207 -5.11 21.04 -4.21
N ARG A 208 -3.93 20.47 -4.54
CA ARG A 208 -3.32 19.38 -3.76
C ARG A 208 -3.01 19.83 -2.33
N THR A 209 -2.42 21.00 -2.17
CA THR A 209 -2.09 21.58 -0.84
C THR A 209 -3.36 21.83 -0.02
N GLU A 210 -4.39 22.45 -0.59
CA GLU A 210 -5.66 22.72 0.10
C GLU A 210 -6.35 21.43 0.58
N ARG A 211 -6.40 20.39 -0.28
CA ARG A 211 -6.99 19.10 0.08
C ARG A 211 -6.19 18.38 1.16
N SER A 212 -4.86 18.45 1.08
CA SER A 212 -3.94 17.94 2.11
C SER A 212 -4.16 18.63 3.46
N VAL A 213 -4.23 19.96 3.50
CA VAL A 213 -4.55 20.73 4.72
C VAL A 213 -5.92 20.32 5.27
N ARG A 214 -6.95 20.23 4.43
CA ARG A 214 -8.28 19.78 4.86
C ARG A 214 -8.22 18.40 5.50
N ARG A 215 -7.53 17.45 4.88
CA ARG A 215 -7.38 16.08 5.37
C ARG A 215 -6.65 16.02 6.71
N LEU A 216 -5.57 16.76 6.86
CA LEU A 216 -4.81 16.86 8.10
C LEU A 216 -5.69 17.36 9.25
N ARG A 217 -6.51 18.40 9.00
CA ARG A 217 -7.44 18.94 10.01
C ARG A 217 -8.51 17.93 10.43
N GLU A 218 -9.09 17.21 9.47
CA GLU A 218 -10.08 16.15 9.77
C GLU A 218 -9.47 15.03 10.62
N LEU A 219 -8.24 14.62 10.31
CA LEU A 219 -7.51 13.60 11.07
C LEU A 219 -7.12 14.10 12.47
N ALA A 220 -6.65 15.35 12.60
CA ALA A 220 -6.32 15.95 13.89
C ALA A 220 -7.54 16.02 14.83
N ALA A 221 -8.72 16.35 14.28
CA ALA A 221 -9.95 16.44 15.06
C ALA A 221 -10.47 15.08 15.55
N THR A 222 -10.13 13.98 14.86
CA THR A 222 -10.65 12.64 15.15
C THR A 222 -9.62 11.72 15.81
N ASN A 223 -8.35 12.09 15.83
CA ASN A 223 -7.29 11.30 16.42
C ASN A 223 -7.07 11.65 17.92
N PRO A 224 -7.42 10.75 18.85
CA PRO A 224 -7.31 11.02 20.29
C PRO A 224 -5.86 11.10 20.79
N ARG A 225 -4.86 10.80 19.96
CA ARG A 225 -3.43 10.88 20.31
C ARG A 225 -2.82 12.26 20.04
N ILE A 226 -3.54 13.15 19.36
CA ILE A 226 -3.13 14.53 19.14
C ILE A 226 -3.55 15.34 20.35
N ARG A 227 -2.58 15.91 21.07
CA ARG A 227 -2.83 16.60 22.35
C ARG A 227 -3.41 18.00 22.15
N HIS A 228 -2.99 18.68 21.09
CA HIS A 228 -3.37 20.07 20.80
C HIS A 228 -4.13 20.21 19.48
N PRO A 229 -5.28 19.53 19.31
CA PRO A 229 -5.97 19.46 18.01
C PRO A 229 -6.33 20.83 17.44
N GLY A 230 -6.67 21.80 18.30
CA GLY A 230 -6.96 23.18 17.87
C GLY A 230 -5.73 23.93 17.34
N ALA A 231 -4.57 23.75 17.97
CA ALA A 231 -3.32 24.40 17.56
C ALA A 231 -2.75 23.77 16.29
N VAL A 232 -2.69 22.44 16.22
CA VAL A 232 -2.14 21.73 15.05
C VAL A 232 -3.07 21.75 13.84
N SER A 233 -4.34 22.15 13.99
CA SER A 233 -5.29 22.29 12.88
C SER A 233 -5.29 23.69 12.25
N ALA A 234 -4.40 24.59 12.68
CA ALA A 234 -4.29 25.92 12.11
C ALA A 234 -3.88 25.82 10.62
N PRO A 235 -4.66 26.40 9.68
CA PRO A 235 -4.38 26.25 8.25
C PRO A 235 -3.00 26.76 7.83
N ASP A 236 -2.53 27.87 8.42
CA ASP A 236 -1.25 28.47 8.06
C ASP A 236 -0.08 27.59 8.53
N LEU A 237 -0.15 27.08 9.78
CA LEU A 237 0.81 26.11 10.29
C LEU A 237 0.87 24.86 9.41
N LEU A 238 -0.27 24.29 9.04
CA LEU A 238 -0.30 23.09 8.19
C LEU A 238 0.25 23.34 6.79
N ARG A 239 0.08 24.55 6.24
CA ARG A 239 0.73 24.92 4.98
C ARG A 239 2.25 25.04 5.13
N GLU A 240 2.72 25.61 6.23
CA GLU A 240 4.16 25.69 6.54
C GLU A 240 4.77 24.29 6.70
N GLU A 241 4.11 23.40 7.46
CA GLU A 241 4.52 22.01 7.63
C GLU A 241 4.56 21.28 6.27
N LEU A 242 3.52 21.42 5.44
CA LEU A 242 3.50 20.84 4.09
C LEU A 242 4.59 21.40 3.19
N ALA A 243 4.92 22.69 3.28
CA ALA A 243 5.97 23.32 2.49
C ALA A 243 7.39 22.88 2.92
N ALA A 244 7.56 22.40 4.15
CA ALA A 244 8.81 21.88 4.67
C ALA A 244 9.08 20.42 4.28
N LEU A 245 8.05 19.68 3.85
CA LEU A 245 8.17 18.31 3.36
C LEU A 245 8.89 18.25 2.02
N ASP A 246 9.58 17.13 1.77
CA ASP A 246 10.11 16.87 0.44
C ASP A 246 9.00 16.52 -0.57
N GLN A 247 9.35 16.43 -1.86
CA GLN A 247 8.38 16.16 -2.91
C GLN A 247 7.67 14.81 -2.73
N GLU A 248 8.38 13.79 -2.28
CA GLU A 248 7.85 12.42 -2.16
C GLU A 248 6.84 12.33 -1.01
N GLU A 249 7.16 12.95 0.13
CA GLU A 249 6.28 13.07 1.28
C GLU A 249 4.99 13.86 0.94
N ARG A 250 5.12 14.98 0.21
CA ARG A 250 3.97 15.76 -0.27
C ARG A 250 3.09 14.95 -1.22
N GLU A 251 3.69 14.22 -2.15
CA GLU A 251 2.95 13.39 -3.10
C GLU A 251 2.22 12.24 -2.43
N ALA A 252 2.84 11.57 -1.46
CA ALA A 252 2.19 10.48 -0.76
C ALA A 252 1.03 10.96 0.13
N LEU A 253 1.18 12.12 0.77
CA LEU A 253 0.08 12.73 1.52
C LEU A 253 -1.05 13.13 0.57
N ALA A 254 -0.74 13.75 -0.58
CA ALA A 254 -1.73 14.03 -1.62
C ALA A 254 -2.39 12.76 -2.16
N ALA A 255 -1.67 11.63 -2.21
CA ALA A 255 -2.20 10.33 -2.58
C ALA A 255 -3.09 9.68 -1.48
N GLY A 256 -3.30 10.36 -0.35
CA GLY A 256 -4.17 9.92 0.73
C GLY A 256 -3.51 8.97 1.73
N ASP A 257 -2.18 8.92 1.78
CA ASP A 257 -1.45 8.12 2.76
C ASP A 257 -1.72 8.65 4.18
N THR A 258 -2.41 7.82 4.97
CA THR A 258 -2.77 8.19 6.35
C THR A 258 -1.56 8.14 7.29
N SER A 259 -0.58 7.27 7.03
CA SER A 259 0.64 7.22 7.83
C SER A 259 1.46 8.50 7.64
N ALA A 260 1.64 8.94 6.38
CA ALA A 260 2.30 10.22 6.07
C ALA A 260 1.60 11.39 6.76
N ALA A 261 0.27 11.46 6.65
CA ALA A 261 -0.52 12.50 7.31
C ALA A 261 -0.37 12.48 8.85
N LEU A 262 -0.35 11.30 9.48
CA LEU A 262 -0.16 11.18 10.93
C LEU A 262 1.25 11.57 11.37
N THR A 263 2.28 11.28 10.56
CA THR A 263 3.65 11.74 10.82
C THR A 263 3.73 13.26 10.90
N VAL A 264 3.11 13.96 9.95
CA VAL A 264 3.03 15.44 9.94
C VAL A 264 2.35 15.95 11.20
N LEU A 265 1.17 15.42 11.54
CA LEU A 265 0.41 15.86 12.72
C LEU A 265 1.18 15.62 14.03
N HIS A 266 1.85 14.48 14.18
CA HIS A 266 2.67 14.20 15.35
C HIS A 266 3.96 15.03 15.39
N GLY A 267 4.48 15.47 14.24
CA GLY A 267 5.52 16.49 14.15
C GLY A 267 5.04 17.81 14.72
N ALA A 268 3.96 18.35 14.18
CA ALA A 268 3.37 19.63 14.59
C ALA A 268 2.97 19.65 16.08
N ASP A 269 2.36 18.58 16.59
CA ASP A 269 1.95 18.48 18.01
C ASP A 269 3.15 18.53 18.96
N ARG A 270 4.29 17.94 18.58
CA ARG A 270 5.53 18.00 19.37
C ARG A 270 6.18 19.38 19.33
N HIS A 271 6.21 20.05 18.18
CA HIS A 271 6.73 21.41 18.08
C HIS A 271 5.91 22.41 18.92
N HIS A 272 4.59 22.20 19.03
CA HIS A 272 3.75 23.00 19.90
C HIS A 272 4.11 22.80 21.40
N ASP A 273 4.33 21.56 21.83
CA ASP A 273 4.80 21.26 23.19
C ASP A 273 6.11 21.98 23.52
N ASP A 274 7.10 21.90 22.61
CA ASP A 274 8.44 22.46 22.81
C ASP A 274 8.48 24.00 22.87
N THR A 275 7.53 24.67 22.20
CA THR A 275 7.46 26.14 22.12
C THR A 275 6.68 26.76 23.28
N HIS A 276 5.78 26.01 23.93
CA HIS A 276 4.95 26.49 25.04
C HIS A 276 5.37 25.94 26.42
N HIS A 277 6.46 25.17 26.51
CA HIS A 277 7.07 24.73 27.77
C HIS A 277 8.45 25.35 28.05
N ARG A 278 8.84 26.39 27.29
CA ARG A 278 9.99 27.27 27.59
C ARG A 278 9.53 28.60 28.14
#